data_AF-A0A965IS51-F1
#
_entry.id   AF-A0A965IS51-F1
#
_cell.length_a   1.000
_cell.length_b   1.000
_cell.length_c   1.000
_cell.angle_alpha   90.00
_cell.angle_beta   90.00
_cell.angle_gamma   90.00
#
_symmetry.space_group_name_H-M   'P 1'
#
loop_
_entity.id
_entity.type
_entity.pdbx_description
1 polymer ?
#
loop_
_entity_poly.entity_id
_entity_poly.type
_entity_poly.pdbx_seq_one_letter_code
_entity_poly.pdbx_strand_id
1 'polypeptide(L)' 'MRKPPKTATIKKKIDAYAYKAGFTFHPKSDGSYALFDIRMGYYVFRGSHDKAVQVVEDVLWSRYLNLATLQA' A
#
# COMPACT_ATOMS: atom_id res chain seq x y z
N MET A 1 -4.18 8.12 -12.93
CA MET A 1 -3.67 8.30 -11.55
C MET A 1 -2.39 9.14 -11.62
N ARG A 2 -2.08 9.99 -10.64
CA ARG A 2 -0.77 10.68 -10.61
C ARG A 2 0.35 9.68 -10.29
N LYS A 3 1.57 9.97 -10.73
CA LYS A 3 2.76 9.16 -10.42
C LYS A 3 2.87 8.90 -8.90
N PRO A 4 3.17 7.66 -8.47
CA PRO A 4 3.38 7.36 -7.05
C PRO A 4 4.51 8.21 -6.46
N PRO A 5 4.40 8.63 -5.19
CA PRO A 5 5.44 9.39 -4.49
C PRO A 5 6.61 8.49 -4.08
N LYS A 6 7.71 9.10 -3.63
CA LYS A 6 8.89 8.36 -3.14
C LYS A 6 8.55 7.47 -1.93
N THR A 7 9.21 6.33 -1.78
CA THR A 7 9.07 5.39 -0.66
C THR A 7 9.08 6.07 0.71
N ALA A 8 9.99 7.02 0.95
CA ALA A 8 10.07 7.76 2.21
C ALA A 8 8.78 8.55 2.53
N THR A 9 8.12 9.09 1.50
CA THR A 9 6.83 9.77 1.65
C THR A 9 5.70 8.78 1.91
N ILE A 10 5.72 7.61 1.28
CA ILE A 10 4.77 6.52 1.54
C ILE A 10 4.91 6.08 3.00
N LYS A 11 6.14 5.78 3.45
CA LYS A 11 6.44 5.37 4.83
C LYS A 11 5.95 6.38 5.87
N LYS A 12 6.19 7.68 5.66
CA LYS A 12 5.75 8.75 6.58
C LYS A 12 4.21 8.87 6.65
N LYS A 13 3.49 8.47 5.61
CA LYS A 13 2.03 8.63 5.49
C LYS A 13 1.36 7.30 5.10
N ILE A 14 1.80 6.20 5.70
CA ILE A 14 1.44 4.86 5.24
C ILE A 14 -0.06 4.62 5.25
N ASP A 15 -0.81 5.10 6.25
CA ASP A 15 -2.27 4.95 6.31
C ASP A 15 -2.98 5.50 5.06
N ALA A 16 -2.59 6.72 4.65
CA ALA A 16 -3.20 7.39 3.50
C ALA A 16 -2.86 6.69 2.17
N TYR A 17 -1.64 6.19 2.03
CA TYR A 17 -1.21 5.51 0.80
C TYR A 17 -1.66 4.05 0.74
N ALA A 18 -1.75 3.36 1.88
CA ALA A 18 -2.39 2.07 1.99
C ALA A 18 -3.85 2.17 1.57
N TYR A 19 -4.58 3.19 2.05
CA TYR A 19 -5.97 3.42 1.64
C TYR A 19 -6.10 3.67 0.14
N LYS A 20 -5.23 4.49 -0.45
CA LYS A 20 -5.16 4.69 -1.92
C LYS A 20 -4.84 3.39 -2.67
N ALA A 21 -4.07 2.50 -2.07
CA ALA A 21 -3.78 1.16 -2.59
C ALA A 21 -4.92 0.15 -2.31
N GLY A 22 -6.01 0.54 -1.65
CA GLY A 22 -7.16 -0.33 -1.35
C GLY A 22 -6.99 -1.17 -0.09
N PHE A 23 -6.08 -0.77 0.81
CA PHE A 23 -5.81 -1.44 2.07
C PHE A 23 -6.12 -0.55 3.28
N THR A 24 -6.40 -1.17 4.41
CA THR A 24 -6.29 -0.54 5.72
C THR A 24 -5.00 -1.02 6.41
N PHE A 25 -4.19 -0.08 6.90
CA PHE A 25 -2.95 -0.36 7.62
C PHE A 25 -3.24 -0.52 9.12
N HIS A 26 -2.81 -1.63 9.71
CA HIS A 26 -3.07 -1.97 11.11
C HIS A 26 -1.76 -2.26 11.85
N PRO A 27 -1.31 -1.38 12.75
CA PRO A 27 -0.36 -1.75 13.79
C PRO A 27 -0.96 -2.85 14.69
N LYS A 28 -0.14 -3.82 15.10
CA LYS A 28 -0.54 -4.93 15.96
C LYS A 28 0.15 -4.86 17.33
N SER A 29 -0.46 -5.48 18.33
CA SER A 29 0.04 -5.49 19.71
C SER A 29 1.38 -6.21 19.89
N ASP A 30 1.74 -7.08 18.95
CA ASP A 30 3.03 -7.79 18.92
C ASP A 30 4.15 -7.00 18.22
N GLY A 31 3.91 -5.72 17.89
CA GLY A 31 4.86 -4.87 17.18
C GLY A 31 4.93 -5.12 15.66
N SER A 32 4.15 -6.07 15.13
CA SER A 32 4.01 -6.26 13.69
C SER A 32 3.00 -5.28 13.08
N TYR A 33 2.99 -5.21 11.75
CA TYR A 33 2.08 -4.39 10.97
C TYR A 33 1.36 -5.29 9.97
N ALA A 34 0.08 -5.03 9.73
CA ALA A 34 -0.74 -5.79 8.81
C ALA A 34 -1.44 -4.89 7.79
N LEU A 35 -1.71 -5.44 6.60
CA LEU A 35 -2.54 -4.81 5.58
C LEU A 35 -3.80 -5.64 5.38
N PHE A 36 -4.95 -5.00 5.50
CA PHE A 36 -6.27 -5.59 5.24
C PHE A 36 -6.78 -5.10 3.89
N ASP A 37 -7.09 -5.98 2.95
CA ASP A 37 -7.68 -5.56 1.66
C ASP A 37 -9.17 -5.26 1.84
N ILE A 38 -9.55 -4.01 1.60
CA ILE A 38 -10.89 -3.48 1.83
C ILE A 38 -11.91 -4.14 0.89
N ARG A 39 -11.48 -4.60 -0.30
CA ARG A 39 -12.36 -5.18 -1.31
C ARG A 39 -12.57 -6.67 -1.09
N MET A 40 -11.54 -7.36 -0.58
CA MET A 40 -11.58 -8.81 -0.40
C MET A 40 -11.98 -9.24 1.02
N GLY A 41 -11.85 -8.36 2.01
CA GLY A 41 -12.28 -8.63 3.38
C GLY A 41 -11.33 -9.51 4.19
N TYR A 42 -10.05 -9.60 3.82
CA TYR A 42 -9.05 -10.36 4.56
C TYR A 42 -7.67 -9.68 4.61
N TYR A 43 -6.84 -10.15 5.55
CA TYR A 43 -5.46 -9.69 5.70
C TYR A 43 -4.56 -10.30 4.62
N VAL A 44 -3.95 -9.44 3.80
CA VAL A 44 -3.06 -9.86 2.69
C VAL A 44 -1.59 -9.88 3.11
N PHE A 45 -1.26 -9.24 4.23
CA PHE A 45 0.11 -9.13 4.72
C PHE A 45 0.14 -8.95 6.24
N ARG A 46 1.16 -9.53 6.89
CA ARG A 46 1.58 -9.24 8.26
C ARG A 46 3.11 -9.34 8.37
N GLY A 47 3.76 -8.35 8.97
CA GLY A 47 5.22 -8.34 9.11
C GLY A 47 5.78 -6.98 9.52
N SER A 48 6.98 -6.65 9.03
CA SER A 48 7.63 -5.38 9.36
C SER A 48 6.97 -4.17 8.69
N HIS A 49 7.15 -2.99 9.27
CA HIS A 49 6.67 -1.74 8.69
C HIS A 49 7.23 -1.52 7.28
N ASP A 50 8.53 -1.75 7.09
CA ASP A 50 9.20 -1.55 5.80
C ASP A 50 8.64 -2.47 4.71
N LYS A 51 8.29 -3.71 5.07
CA LYS A 51 7.70 -4.63 4.09
C LYS A 51 6.25 -4.26 3.78
N ALA A 52 5.48 -3.76 4.74
CA ALA A 52 4.15 -3.21 4.48
C ALA A 52 4.21 -2.01 3.51
N VAL A 53 5.20 -1.11 3.70
CA VAL A 53 5.43 0.03 2.80
C VAL A 53 5.75 -0.45 1.39
N GLN A 54 6.61 -1.46 1.24
CA GLN A 54 6.94 -2.03 -0.07
C GLN A 54 5.69 -2.57 -0.78
N VAL A 55 4.84 -3.34 -0.09
CA VAL A 55 3.58 -3.86 -0.67
C VAL A 55 2.69 -2.73 -1.17
N VAL A 56 2.53 -1.67 -0.38
CA VAL A 56 1.74 -0.49 -0.77
C VAL A 56 2.37 0.21 -1.98
N GLU A 57 3.69 0.38 -2.00
CA GLU A 57 4.42 0.98 -3.11
C GLU A 57 4.22 0.18 -4.42
N ASP A 58 4.42 -1.14 -4.38
CA ASP A 58 4.29 -2.01 -5.54
C ASP A 58 2.88 -1.94 -6.15
N VAL A 59 1.84 -1.92 -5.30
CA VAL A 59 0.45 -1.81 -5.76
C VAL A 59 0.15 -0.44 -6.38
N LEU A 60 0.68 0.66 -5.81
CA LEU A 60 0.52 1.99 -6.38
C LEU A 60 1.20 2.10 -7.75
N TRP A 61 2.42 1.55 -7.88
CA TRP A 61 3.14 1.51 -9.16
C TRP A 61 2.43 0.66 -10.20
N SER A 62 1.99 -0.54 -9.83
CA SER A 62 1.22 -1.41 -10.72
C SER A 62 -0.02 -0.70 -11.27
N ARG A 63 -0.80 -0.01 -10.41
CA ARG A 63 -1.97 0.77 -10.85
C ARG A 63 -1.61 1.95 -11.74
N TYR A 64 -0.54 2.67 -11.41
CA TYR A 64 -0.09 3.79 -12.23
C TYR A 64 0.32 3.32 -13.64
N LEU A 65 1.09 2.25 -13.74
CA LEU A 65 1.55 1.68 -15.01
C LEU A 65 0.39 1.11 -15.83
N ASN A 66 -0.53 0.37 -15.21
CA ASN A 66 -1.70 -0.17 -15.90
C ASN A 66 -2.64 0.94 -16.43
N LEU A 67 -2.75 2.07 -15.73
CA LEU A 67 -3.52 3.21 -16.22
C LEU A 67 -2.78 3.95 -17.34
N ALA A 68 -1.46 4.03 -17.28
CA ALA A 68 -0.66 4.64 -18.34
C ALA A 68 -0.75 3.86 -19.65
N THR A 69 -0.83 2.53 -19.60
CA THR A 69 -0.98 1.68 -20.79
C THR A 69 -2.38 1.70 -21.39
N LEU A 70 -3.43 2.00 -20.61
CA LEU A 70 -4.80 2.13 -21.11
C LEU A 70 -5.11 3.49 -21.75
N GLN A 71 -4.20 4.47 -21.63
CA GLN A 71 -4.35 5.83 -22.16
C GLN A 71 -3.46 6.10 -23.39
N ALA A 72 -2.71 5.10 -23.85
CA ALA A 72 -1.86 5.15 -25.03
C ALA A 72 -2.53 4.41 -26.20
#